data_AF-A0AAU4VUI6-F1
#
_entry.id   AF-A0AAU4VUI6-F1
#
_cell.length_a   1.000
_cell.length_b   1.000
_cell.length_c   1.000
_cell.angle_alpha   90.00
_cell.angle_beta   90.00
_cell.angle_gamma   90.00
#
_symmetry.space_group_name_H-M   'P 1'
#
loop_
_entity.id
_entity.type
_entity.pdbx_description
1 polymer ?
#
loop_
_entity_poly.entity_id
_entity_poly.type
_entity_poly.pdbx_seq_one_letter_code
_entity_poly.pdbx_strand_id
1 'polypeptide(L)'
;MGNRATFVIGSAGEYELRGSSYGAVDLDLDLLAGPEVVLPFLRGHRMETCGWYDDDACEAGALVDPAGRLLLVFAQEGWSVSMRSRAAWCRLLRLGWPGWDVRWAYDGQSGLRSHLGLGPTGGRDAVYPGPPLESGDEELADPDPGVCVVTIGADRCHVLAHIGDHPVAEGPAVLDRLSGAPRLDGYAGPAEAGIHLDPAARRVGWWLTGAVAQAGGMSARWPGWTVEFWADRWSEHARAAPARFAPPAADRTAALDAVRDEALQRWAEPRADHRARLAAALPGRFIGGGFAPAVTEQRAARARAAIERAHRAATAD
;
A
#
# COMPACT_ATOMS: atom_id res chain seq x y z
N MET A 1 18.35 -4.61 -2.05
CA MET A 1 17.47 -3.91 -1.09
C MET A 1 16.67 -4.95 -0.33
N GLY A 2 16.15 -4.63 0.86
CA GLY A 2 15.32 -5.54 1.64
C GLY A 2 13.93 -4.94 1.78
N ASN A 3 12.90 -5.77 1.65
CA ASN A 3 11.50 -5.34 1.56
C ASN A 3 10.88 -5.44 2.95
N ARG A 4 11.08 -4.40 3.76
CA ARG A 4 10.87 -4.49 5.21
C ARG A 4 9.40 -4.35 5.55
N ALA A 5 8.97 -5.19 6.49
CA ALA A 5 7.64 -5.09 7.07
C ALA A 5 7.68 -5.04 8.59
N THR A 6 6.73 -4.30 9.14
CA THR A 6 6.45 -4.19 10.57
C THR A 6 5.11 -4.84 10.89
N PHE A 7 5.09 -5.67 11.94
CA PHE A 7 3.87 -6.28 12.47
C PHE A 7 3.70 -5.89 13.93
N VAL A 8 2.52 -5.37 14.24
CA VAL A 8 2.11 -5.05 15.61
C VAL A 8 1.02 -6.01 16.01
N ILE A 9 1.17 -6.64 17.17
CA ILE A 9 0.16 -7.55 17.71
C ILE A 9 -0.24 -7.05 19.09
N GLY A 10 -1.48 -6.56 19.22
CA GLY A 10 -1.98 -5.95 20.45
C GLY A 10 -2.58 -4.56 20.20
N SER A 11 -2.72 -3.79 21.28
CA SER A 11 -3.39 -2.49 21.28
C SER A 11 -2.56 -1.43 22.01
N ALA A 12 -3.11 -0.22 22.13
CA ALA A 12 -2.45 0.84 22.89
C ALA A 12 -2.23 0.41 24.35
N GLY A 13 -0.98 0.40 24.79
CA GLY A 13 -0.56 0.05 26.17
C GLY A 13 0.14 -1.31 26.30
N GLU A 14 -0.21 -2.29 25.48
CA GLU A 14 0.44 -3.61 25.44
C GLU A 14 0.43 -4.16 24.02
N TYR A 15 1.61 -4.16 23.38
CA TYR A 15 1.78 -4.71 22.04
C TYR A 15 3.13 -5.40 21.87
N GLU A 16 3.15 -6.41 21.02
CA GLU A 16 4.38 -7.00 20.48
C GLU A 16 4.73 -6.32 19.16
N LEU A 17 5.98 -5.86 19.04
CA LEU A 17 6.54 -5.39 17.77
C LEU A 17 7.36 -6.50 17.14
N ARG A 18 7.02 -6.85 15.91
CA ARG A 18 7.72 -7.86 15.11
C ARG A 18 8.10 -7.30 13.75
N GLY A 19 9.14 -7.85 13.16
CA GLY A 19 9.69 -7.33 11.92
C GLY A 19 10.19 -8.42 10.98
N SER A 20 10.26 -8.04 9.71
CA SER A 20 10.78 -8.87 8.63
C SER A 20 11.58 -7.99 7.68
N SER A 21 12.75 -8.46 7.24
CA SER A 21 13.56 -7.76 6.25
C SER A 21 13.14 -8.07 4.81
N TYR A 22 12.22 -9.02 4.63
CA TYR A 22 11.67 -9.45 3.34
C TYR A 22 10.16 -9.68 3.41
N GLY A 23 9.51 -9.18 4.46
CA GLY A 23 8.11 -9.52 4.76
C GLY A 23 7.09 -8.58 4.15
N ALA A 24 7.52 -7.54 3.43
CA ALA A 24 6.58 -6.68 2.71
C ALA A 24 6.05 -7.36 1.45
N VAL A 25 6.87 -8.17 0.79
CA VAL A 25 6.49 -8.92 -0.41
C VAL A 25 5.32 -9.85 -0.10
N ASP A 26 4.23 -9.65 -0.84
CA ASP A 26 2.98 -10.41 -0.76
C ASP A 26 2.32 -10.41 0.63
N LEU A 27 2.64 -9.45 1.50
CA LEU A 27 1.98 -9.34 2.81
C LEU A 27 0.47 -9.20 2.62
N ASP A 28 0.07 -8.40 1.65
CA ASP A 28 -1.33 -8.17 1.31
C ASP A 28 -2.06 -9.46 0.90
N LEU A 29 -1.41 -10.38 0.18
CA LEU A 29 -1.93 -11.71 -0.14
C LEU A 29 -1.91 -12.65 1.07
N ASP A 30 -0.85 -12.61 1.89
CA ASP A 30 -0.78 -13.41 3.12
C ASP A 30 -1.95 -13.07 4.08
N LEU A 31 -2.36 -11.79 4.15
CA LEU A 31 -3.48 -11.33 4.97
C LEU A 31 -4.84 -11.90 4.55
N LEU A 32 -5.04 -12.30 3.29
CA LEU A 32 -6.30 -12.87 2.81
C LEU A 32 -6.64 -14.23 3.45
N ALA A 33 -5.67 -14.87 4.10
CA ALA A 33 -5.86 -16.14 4.80
C ALA A 33 -6.69 -16.04 6.10
N GLY A 34 -7.00 -14.83 6.56
CA GLY A 34 -7.85 -14.58 7.72
C GLY A 34 -7.11 -14.70 9.07
N PRO A 35 -7.77 -14.29 10.17
CA PRO A 35 -7.13 -14.10 11.47
C PRO A 35 -6.56 -15.39 12.07
N GLU A 36 -7.22 -16.54 11.88
CA GLU A 36 -6.80 -17.82 12.47
C GLU A 36 -5.47 -18.33 11.86
N VAL A 37 -5.20 -17.97 10.61
CA VAL A 37 -3.97 -18.33 9.90
C VAL A 37 -2.90 -17.26 10.10
N VAL A 38 -3.29 -15.99 9.94
CA VAL A 38 -2.38 -14.85 9.93
C VAL A 38 -1.78 -14.60 11.31
N LEU A 39 -2.57 -14.64 12.39
CA LEU A 39 -2.04 -14.31 13.73
C LEU A 39 -0.88 -15.21 14.16
N PRO A 40 -0.97 -16.56 14.09
CA PRO A 40 0.17 -17.43 14.36
C PRO A 40 1.34 -17.25 13.39
N PHE A 41 1.06 -16.85 12.14
CA PHE A 41 2.10 -16.54 11.16
C PHE A 41 2.86 -15.27 11.53
N LEU A 42 2.17 -14.17 11.83
CA LEU A 42 2.78 -12.91 12.29
C LEU A 42 3.58 -13.09 13.59
N ARG A 43 3.05 -13.87 14.55
CA ARG A 43 3.78 -14.24 15.78
C ARG A 43 5.04 -15.08 15.54
N GLY A 44 5.16 -15.71 14.37
CA GLY A 44 6.36 -16.45 13.99
C GLY A 44 7.52 -15.55 13.56
N HIS A 45 7.26 -14.27 13.23
CA HIS A 45 8.30 -13.33 12.86
C HIS A 45 9.16 -12.92 14.07
N ARG A 46 10.37 -12.43 13.77
CA ARG A 46 11.32 -11.97 14.78
C ARG A 46 10.71 -10.83 15.60
N MET A 47 10.87 -10.89 16.92
CA MET A 47 10.56 -9.79 17.81
C MET A 47 11.61 -8.68 17.66
N GLU A 48 11.15 -7.45 17.47
CA GLU A 48 12.05 -6.30 17.29
C GLU A 48 12.48 -5.74 18.65
N THR A 49 13.80 -5.68 18.87
CA THR A 49 14.40 -5.18 20.11
C THR A 49 14.95 -3.77 19.98
N CYS A 50 15.18 -3.30 18.74
CA CYS A 50 15.77 -2.00 18.45
C CYS A 50 14.72 -0.93 18.11
N GLY A 51 13.44 -1.24 18.26
CA GLY A 51 12.34 -0.34 17.94
C GLY A 51 11.82 -0.48 16.51
N TRP A 52 11.13 0.57 16.05
CA TRP A 52 10.50 0.64 14.74
C TRP A 52 11.53 0.97 13.65
N TYR A 53 11.24 0.57 12.40
CA TYR A 53 12.00 1.08 11.25
C TYR A 53 11.75 2.58 11.07
N ASP A 54 12.61 3.25 10.30
CA ASP A 54 12.24 4.56 9.75
C ASP A 54 11.06 4.39 8.78
N ASP A 55 10.18 5.38 8.70
CA ASP A 55 8.97 5.27 7.87
C ASP A 55 9.29 5.00 6.40
N ASP A 56 10.33 5.62 5.86
CA ASP A 56 10.74 5.44 4.46
C ASP A 56 11.43 4.09 4.19
N ALA A 57 11.77 3.35 5.24
CA ALA A 57 12.43 2.05 5.12
C ALA A 57 11.45 0.87 5.23
N CYS A 58 10.18 1.14 5.55
CA CYS A 58 9.14 0.16 5.82
C CYS A 58 8.09 0.19 4.70
N GLU A 59 8.05 -0.87 3.90
CA GLU A 59 7.26 -0.93 2.67
C GLU A 59 5.86 -1.53 2.90
N ALA A 60 5.66 -2.27 4.00
CA ALA A 60 4.34 -2.77 4.38
C ALA A 60 4.23 -3.01 5.88
N GLY A 61 3.01 -3.15 6.37
CA GLY A 61 2.82 -3.53 7.75
C GLY A 61 1.37 -3.78 8.13
N ALA A 62 1.21 -4.44 9.27
CA ALA A 62 -0.10 -4.73 9.84
C ALA A 62 -0.08 -4.53 11.35
N LEU A 63 -1.08 -3.84 11.87
CA LEU A 63 -1.45 -3.88 13.28
C LEU A 63 -2.68 -4.76 13.41
N VAL A 64 -2.56 -5.80 14.24
CA VAL A 64 -3.63 -6.74 14.53
C VAL A 64 -3.91 -6.70 16.02
N ASP A 65 -5.11 -6.25 16.39
CA ASP A 65 -5.62 -6.25 17.76
C ASP A 65 -6.67 -7.37 17.91
N PRO A 66 -6.31 -8.54 18.49
CA PRO A 66 -7.26 -9.62 18.70
C PRO A 66 -8.37 -9.31 19.69
N ALA A 67 -8.13 -8.41 20.65
CA ALA A 67 -9.10 -8.06 21.68
C ALA A 67 -10.17 -7.13 21.10
N GLY A 68 -9.74 -6.08 20.40
CA GLY A 68 -10.62 -5.13 19.70
C GLY A 68 -11.15 -5.62 18.35
N ARG A 69 -10.64 -6.74 17.83
CA ARG A 69 -10.90 -7.26 16.47
C ARG A 69 -10.64 -6.19 15.40
N LEU A 70 -9.48 -5.54 15.47
CA LEU A 70 -9.03 -4.55 14.50
C LEU A 70 -7.87 -5.09 13.67
N LEU A 71 -7.96 -4.94 12.35
CA LEU A 71 -6.85 -5.06 11.41
C LEU A 71 -6.63 -3.70 10.75
N LEU A 72 -5.47 -3.10 10.99
CA LEU A 72 -5.01 -1.90 10.29
C LEU A 72 -3.79 -2.26 9.44
N VAL A 73 -3.83 -2.00 8.14
CA VAL A 73 -2.83 -2.46 7.18
C VAL A 73 -2.37 -1.34 6.26
N PHE A 74 -1.10 -1.40 5.83
CA PHE A 74 -0.59 -0.64 4.70
C PHE A 74 0.37 -1.48 3.86
N ALA A 75 0.52 -1.13 2.59
CA ALA A 75 1.54 -1.63 1.69
C ALA A 75 1.89 -0.53 0.67
N GLN A 76 3.12 -0.59 0.14
CA GLN A 76 3.59 0.27 -0.95
C GLN A 76 3.53 -0.43 -2.31
N GLU A 77 3.45 -1.75 -2.34
CA GLU A 77 3.44 -2.57 -3.55
C GLU A 77 2.40 -3.70 -3.45
N GLY A 78 2.07 -4.31 -4.59
CA GLY A 78 1.22 -5.49 -4.67
C GLY A 78 -0.23 -5.24 -5.08
N TRP A 79 -1.04 -6.29 -4.94
CA TRP A 79 -2.44 -6.33 -5.37
C TRP A 79 -3.33 -5.36 -4.59
N SER A 80 -2.93 -5.04 -3.36
CA SER A 80 -3.62 -4.08 -2.51
C SER A 80 -3.42 -2.63 -2.90
N VAL A 81 -2.45 -2.31 -3.76
CA VAL A 81 -2.16 -0.94 -4.22
C VAL A 81 -2.38 -0.76 -5.74
N SER A 82 -2.50 -1.82 -6.53
CA SER A 82 -2.93 -1.66 -7.93
C SER A 82 -4.35 -1.14 -8.03
N MET A 83 -4.57 -0.09 -8.84
CA MET A 83 -5.89 0.45 -9.12
C MET A 83 -6.88 -0.60 -9.67
N ARG A 84 -6.37 -1.61 -10.39
CA ARG A 84 -7.19 -2.65 -11.03
C ARG A 84 -7.73 -3.66 -10.01
N SER A 85 -6.94 -4.00 -9.00
CA SER A 85 -7.25 -5.04 -8.02
C SER A 85 -7.64 -4.53 -6.64
N ARG A 86 -7.33 -3.27 -6.31
CA ARG A 86 -7.55 -2.65 -4.98
C ARG A 86 -8.92 -2.95 -4.39
N ALA A 87 -9.98 -2.72 -5.17
CA ALA A 87 -11.35 -2.91 -4.71
C ALA A 87 -11.68 -4.40 -4.46
N ALA A 88 -11.21 -5.28 -5.34
CA ALA A 88 -11.36 -6.74 -5.20
C ALA A 88 -10.59 -7.26 -3.98
N TRP A 89 -9.35 -6.83 -3.80
CA TRP A 89 -8.53 -7.17 -2.64
C TRP A 89 -9.19 -6.71 -1.34
N CYS A 90 -9.64 -5.45 -1.25
CA CYS A 90 -10.33 -4.94 -0.06
C CYS A 90 -11.58 -5.75 0.27
N ARG A 91 -12.32 -6.16 -0.76
CA ARG A 91 -13.53 -6.98 -0.61
C ARG A 91 -13.19 -8.36 -0.05
N LEU A 92 -12.21 -9.04 -0.64
CA LEU A 92 -11.75 -10.35 -0.17
C LEU A 92 -11.18 -10.29 1.25
N LEU A 93 -10.40 -9.25 1.57
CA LEU A 93 -9.85 -9.08 2.92
C LEU A 93 -10.94 -8.95 3.97
N ARG A 94 -11.95 -8.10 3.74
CA ARG A 94 -13.07 -7.93 4.68
C ARG A 94 -13.86 -9.24 4.90
N LEU A 95 -14.04 -10.03 3.84
CA LEU A 95 -14.73 -11.33 3.94
C LEU A 95 -13.86 -12.41 4.59
N GLY A 96 -12.54 -12.34 4.42
CA GLY A 96 -11.56 -13.22 5.09
C GLY A 96 -11.39 -12.93 6.58
N TRP A 97 -11.80 -11.74 7.05
CA TRP A 97 -11.72 -11.30 8.44
C TRP A 97 -13.10 -11.04 9.05
N PRO A 98 -13.95 -12.07 9.19
CA PRO A 98 -15.34 -11.89 9.61
C PRO A 98 -15.44 -11.35 11.04
N GLY A 99 -16.22 -10.28 11.20
CA GLY A 99 -16.44 -9.62 12.50
C GLY A 99 -15.26 -8.78 12.98
N TRP A 100 -14.27 -8.52 12.11
CA TRP A 100 -13.19 -7.58 12.37
C TRP A 100 -13.46 -6.24 11.69
N ASP A 101 -12.99 -5.18 12.32
CA ASP A 101 -12.84 -3.88 11.70
C ASP A 101 -11.55 -3.87 10.87
N VAL A 102 -11.68 -3.73 9.55
CA VAL A 102 -10.55 -3.77 8.61
C VAL A 102 -10.36 -2.39 8.01
N ARG A 103 -9.20 -1.78 8.27
CA ARG A 103 -8.86 -0.40 7.89
C ARG A 103 -7.53 -0.33 7.17
N TRP A 104 -7.38 0.71 6.34
CA TRP A 104 -6.12 1.03 5.66
C TRP A 104 -5.42 2.20 6.36
N ALA A 105 -4.10 2.13 6.51
CA ALA A 105 -3.26 3.18 7.05
C ALA A 105 -2.54 3.92 5.91
N TYR A 106 -3.14 5.00 5.40
CA TYR A 106 -2.53 5.81 4.33
C TYR A 106 -1.23 6.50 4.76
N ASP A 107 -1.06 6.76 6.06
CA ASP A 107 0.18 7.28 6.66
C ASP A 107 1.30 6.22 6.78
N GLY A 108 1.06 5.00 6.26
CA GLY A 108 1.98 3.88 6.39
C GLY A 108 2.24 3.51 7.85
N GLN A 109 3.51 3.35 8.20
CA GLN A 109 3.92 3.01 9.55
C GLN A 109 3.54 4.10 10.58
N SER A 110 3.57 5.38 10.20
CA SER A 110 3.09 6.48 11.05
C SER A 110 1.61 6.32 11.44
N GLY A 111 0.79 5.73 10.56
CA GLY A 111 -0.61 5.42 10.87
C GLY A 111 -0.75 4.34 11.94
N LEU A 112 0.08 3.28 11.88
CA LEU A 112 0.12 2.24 12.91
C LEU A 112 0.55 2.82 14.27
N ARG A 113 1.59 3.66 14.26
CA ARG A 113 2.13 4.32 15.45
C ARG A 113 1.12 5.26 16.09
N SER A 114 0.44 6.07 15.28
CA SER A 114 -0.60 7.00 15.74
C SER A 114 -1.75 6.24 16.43
N HIS A 115 -2.13 5.06 15.92
CA HIS A 115 -3.13 4.21 16.57
C HIS A 115 -2.70 3.75 17.97
N LEU A 116 -1.41 3.52 18.19
CA LEU A 116 -0.84 3.16 19.49
C LEU A 116 -0.59 4.39 20.41
N GLY A 117 -0.95 5.60 19.99
CA GLY A 117 -0.67 6.84 20.72
C GLY A 117 0.80 7.30 20.62
N LEU A 118 1.53 6.81 19.63
CA LEU A 118 2.94 7.17 19.38
C LEU A 118 3.04 8.23 18.27
N GLY A 119 4.05 9.10 18.35
CA GLY A 119 4.36 10.06 17.28
C GLY A 119 5.03 9.39 16.05
N PRO A 120 5.15 10.08 14.91
CA PRO A 120 5.79 9.56 13.70
C PRO A 120 7.27 9.22 13.93
N THR A 121 7.84 8.36 13.08
CA THR A 121 9.26 7.99 13.08
C THR A 121 10.02 8.84 12.07
N GLY A 122 10.90 9.70 12.56
CA GLY A 122 11.69 10.60 11.71
C GLY A 122 10.87 11.74 11.08
N GLY A 123 11.58 12.65 10.41
CA GLY A 123 11.00 13.71 9.59
C GLY A 123 11.92 13.96 8.41
N ARG A 124 11.35 14.00 7.20
CA ARG A 124 12.05 14.50 6.03
C ARG A 124 11.57 15.91 5.73
N ASP A 125 12.52 16.85 5.78
CA ASP A 125 12.27 18.23 5.37
C ASP A 125 12.28 18.36 3.83
N ALA A 126 13.12 17.57 3.16
CA ALA A 126 13.24 17.57 1.71
C ALA A 126 12.21 16.65 1.03
N VAL A 127 11.68 17.11 -0.10
CA VAL A 127 10.68 16.42 -0.91
C VAL A 127 11.31 16.09 -2.27
N TYR A 128 11.20 14.83 -2.69
CA TYR A 128 11.77 14.31 -3.92
C TYR A 128 10.70 13.55 -4.73
N PRO A 129 9.82 14.28 -5.43
CA PRO A 129 8.86 13.68 -6.34
C PRO A 129 9.56 13.09 -7.55
N GLY A 130 8.94 12.10 -8.18
CA GLY A 130 9.48 11.51 -9.39
C GLY A 130 9.48 12.47 -10.60
N PRO A 131 10.33 12.16 -11.60
CA PRO A 131 10.41 12.94 -12.83
C PRO A 131 9.10 12.89 -13.64
N PRO A 132 8.82 13.91 -14.46
CA PRO A 132 7.73 13.85 -15.42
C PRO A 132 8.04 12.86 -16.54
N LEU A 133 6.99 12.17 -17.00
CA LEU A 133 7.01 11.20 -18.08
C LEU A 133 6.40 11.79 -19.35
N GLU A 134 6.91 11.34 -20.50
CA GLU A 134 6.42 11.62 -21.84
C GLU A 134 5.49 10.50 -22.32
N SER A 135 4.64 10.79 -23.32
CA SER A 135 3.62 9.83 -23.81
C SER A 135 4.19 8.54 -24.41
N GLY A 136 5.49 8.49 -24.72
CA GLY A 136 6.18 7.34 -25.28
C GLY A 136 7.05 6.57 -24.27
N ASP A 137 7.05 6.96 -22.99
CA ASP A 137 7.85 6.26 -21.98
C ASP A 137 7.34 4.84 -21.75
N GLU A 138 8.28 3.89 -21.67
CA GLU A 138 7.99 2.45 -21.52
C GLU A 138 7.21 2.15 -20.23
N GLU A 139 7.46 2.93 -19.16
CA GLU A 139 6.72 2.84 -17.89
C GLU A 139 5.22 3.02 -18.07
N LEU A 140 4.76 3.84 -19.03
CA LEU A 140 3.33 4.03 -19.28
C LEU A 140 2.68 2.84 -19.99
N ALA A 141 3.47 1.94 -20.58
CA ALA A 141 3.00 0.72 -21.22
C ALA A 141 2.83 -0.44 -20.23
N ASP A 142 3.34 -0.29 -18.99
CA ASP A 142 3.18 -1.32 -17.97
C ASP A 142 1.70 -1.54 -17.63
N PRO A 143 1.29 -2.79 -17.34
CA PRO A 143 -0.09 -3.09 -16.97
C PRO A 143 -0.55 -2.34 -15.70
N ASP A 144 0.34 -2.21 -14.72
CA ASP A 144 0.16 -1.44 -13.48
C ASP A 144 1.33 -0.45 -13.37
N PRO A 145 1.29 0.68 -14.07
CA PRO A 145 2.38 1.62 -14.09
C PRO A 145 2.42 2.34 -12.74
N GLY A 146 3.59 2.37 -12.11
CA GLY A 146 3.82 3.07 -10.85
C GLY A 146 3.87 4.58 -11.07
N VAL A 147 2.75 5.19 -11.43
CA VAL A 147 2.67 6.61 -11.83
C VAL A 147 1.69 7.42 -11.01
N CYS A 148 1.98 8.73 -10.94
CA CYS A 148 1.12 9.75 -10.35
C CYS A 148 0.60 10.69 -11.43
N VAL A 149 -0.72 10.79 -11.56
CA VAL A 149 -1.37 11.69 -12.53
C VAL A 149 -1.59 13.06 -11.90
N VAL A 150 -1.09 14.11 -12.54
CA VAL A 150 -1.28 15.50 -12.11
C VAL A 150 -2.15 16.23 -13.13
N THR A 151 -3.31 16.74 -12.69
CA THR A 151 -4.12 17.64 -13.52
C THR A 151 -4.14 19.05 -12.95
N ILE A 152 -4.11 20.07 -13.80
CA ILE A 152 -4.13 21.48 -13.39
C ILE A 152 -5.19 22.23 -14.18
N GLY A 153 -6.20 22.76 -13.48
CA GLY A 153 -7.36 23.37 -14.08
C GLY A 153 -8.07 22.41 -15.05
N ALA A 154 -8.62 22.96 -16.13
CA ALA A 154 -9.30 22.17 -17.15
C ALA A 154 -8.37 21.69 -18.28
N ASP A 155 -7.15 22.21 -18.36
CA ASP A 155 -6.34 22.12 -19.57
C ASP A 155 -5.09 21.26 -19.40
N ARG A 156 -4.40 21.26 -18.26
CA ARG A 156 -3.11 20.58 -18.13
C ARG A 156 -3.22 19.19 -17.52
N CYS A 157 -2.46 18.26 -18.09
CA CYS A 157 -2.24 16.92 -17.60
C CYS A 157 -0.75 16.59 -17.69
N HIS A 158 -0.18 16.14 -16.59
CA HIS A 158 1.18 15.63 -16.49
C HIS A 158 1.12 14.25 -15.83
N VAL A 159 2.08 13.40 -16.16
CA VAL A 159 2.26 12.11 -15.49
C VAL A 159 3.66 12.11 -14.92
N LEU A 160 3.80 11.69 -13.67
CA LEU A 160 5.08 11.56 -12.98
C LEU A 160 5.32 10.10 -12.64
N ALA A 161 6.57 9.65 -12.68
CA ALA A 161 6.92 8.38 -12.04
C ALA A 161 6.61 8.47 -10.54
N HIS A 162 6.00 7.44 -9.96
CA HIS A 162 5.64 7.35 -8.55
C HIS A 162 6.67 6.57 -7.73
N ILE A 163 7.95 6.85 -7.99
CA ILE A 163 9.09 6.20 -7.34
C ILE A 163 9.66 7.02 -6.16
N GLY A 164 9.01 8.13 -5.82
CA GLY A 164 9.46 9.09 -4.81
C GLY A 164 8.28 9.68 -4.04
N ASP A 165 8.49 10.85 -3.45
CA ASP A 165 7.45 11.51 -2.66
C ASP A 165 6.23 11.86 -3.52
N HIS A 166 5.05 11.76 -2.92
CA HIS A 166 3.83 12.19 -3.60
C HIS A 166 3.92 13.72 -3.90
N PRO A 167 3.62 14.19 -5.12
CA PRO A 167 3.80 15.60 -5.51
C PRO A 167 2.99 16.60 -4.68
N VAL A 168 1.96 16.14 -3.98
CA VAL A 168 1.24 16.97 -2.97
C VAL A 168 2.17 17.49 -1.87
N ALA A 169 3.27 16.79 -1.57
CA ALA A 169 4.23 17.19 -0.54
C ALA A 169 5.06 18.42 -0.93
N GLU A 170 5.10 18.80 -2.21
CA GLU A 170 5.80 20.01 -2.67
C GLU A 170 5.04 21.30 -2.31
N GLY A 171 3.76 21.20 -1.95
CA GLY A 171 2.92 22.38 -1.83
C GLY A 171 2.70 23.08 -3.18
N PRO A 172 2.40 24.40 -3.19
CA PRO A 172 2.16 25.17 -4.41
C PRO A 172 3.36 25.20 -5.38
N ALA A 173 4.58 24.89 -4.92
CA ALA A 173 5.79 24.88 -5.74
C ALA A 173 5.73 23.86 -6.90
N VAL A 174 4.86 22.84 -6.80
CA VAL A 174 4.60 21.90 -7.89
C VAL A 174 4.14 22.60 -9.18
N LEU A 175 3.44 23.74 -9.07
CA LEU A 175 2.98 24.50 -10.23
C LEU A 175 4.14 25.09 -11.03
N ASP A 176 5.17 25.58 -10.32
CA ASP A 176 6.38 26.14 -10.92
C ASP A 176 7.21 25.03 -11.56
N ARG A 177 7.37 23.90 -10.87
CA ARG A 177 8.08 22.73 -11.39
C ARG A 177 7.46 22.20 -12.69
N LEU A 178 6.13 22.18 -12.77
CA LEU A 178 5.41 21.65 -13.94
C LEU A 178 5.22 22.67 -15.07
N SER A 179 5.60 23.94 -14.88
CA SER A 179 5.41 24.99 -15.89
C SER A 179 6.13 24.71 -17.22
N GLY A 180 7.27 24.01 -17.17
CA GLY A 180 8.07 23.62 -18.34
C GLY A 180 8.18 22.10 -18.54
N ALA A 181 7.42 21.30 -17.78
CA ALA A 181 7.48 19.84 -17.87
C ALA A 181 6.67 19.31 -19.07
N PRO A 182 6.99 18.08 -19.56
CA PRO A 182 6.17 17.39 -20.55
C PRO A 182 4.68 17.36 -20.16
N ARG A 183 3.82 17.62 -21.14
CA ARG A 183 2.35 17.64 -20.98
C ARG A 183 1.73 16.60 -21.89
N LEU A 184 0.73 15.91 -21.35
CA LEU A 184 -0.14 15.03 -22.11
C LEU A 184 -1.47 15.71 -22.40
N ASP A 185 -2.14 15.30 -23.47
CA ASP A 185 -3.53 15.71 -23.74
C ASP A 185 -4.49 15.12 -22.70
N GLY A 186 -4.16 13.97 -22.14
CA GLY A 186 -4.88 13.32 -21.06
C GLY A 186 -4.24 11.97 -20.75
N TYR A 187 -4.66 11.36 -19.65
CA TYR A 187 -4.21 10.05 -19.23
C TYR A 187 -5.41 9.13 -19.00
N ALA A 188 -5.41 8.00 -19.70
CA ALA A 188 -6.47 7.00 -19.66
C ALA A 188 -5.97 5.63 -19.17
N GLY A 189 -4.76 5.56 -18.63
CA GLY A 189 -4.20 4.35 -18.02
C GLY A 189 -4.53 4.22 -16.53
N PRO A 190 -4.26 3.06 -15.92
CA PRO A 190 -4.25 2.91 -14.47
C PRO A 190 -3.14 3.75 -13.83
N ALA A 191 -3.31 4.17 -12.59
CA ALA A 191 -2.31 4.92 -11.84
C ALA A 191 -2.41 4.57 -10.34
N GLU A 192 -1.32 4.75 -9.61
CA GLU A 192 -1.27 4.46 -8.16
C GLU A 192 -1.54 5.71 -7.32
N ALA A 193 -1.41 6.88 -7.92
CA ALA A 193 -1.61 8.14 -7.24
C ALA A 193 -2.13 9.23 -8.17
N GLY A 194 -2.64 10.31 -7.58
CA GLY A 194 -2.94 11.50 -8.37
C GLY A 194 -3.28 12.73 -7.55
N ILE A 195 -3.19 13.86 -8.23
CA ILE A 195 -3.46 15.18 -7.68
C ILE A 195 -4.15 16.04 -8.73
N HIS A 196 -5.23 16.69 -8.33
CA HIS A 196 -5.91 17.72 -9.09
C HIS A 196 -5.67 19.08 -8.43
N LEU A 197 -5.19 20.03 -9.22
CA LEU A 197 -4.88 21.39 -8.81
C LEU A 197 -5.85 22.37 -9.49
N ASP A 198 -6.55 23.18 -8.72
CA ASP A 198 -7.33 24.32 -9.21
C ASP A 198 -6.71 25.62 -8.66
N PRO A 199 -5.80 26.26 -9.41
CA PRO A 199 -5.17 27.51 -9.00
C PRO A 199 -6.15 28.68 -8.87
N ALA A 200 -7.24 28.69 -9.65
CA ALA A 200 -8.21 29.77 -9.62
C ALA A 200 -9.01 29.76 -8.31
N ALA A 201 -9.43 28.57 -7.86
CA ALA A 201 -10.13 28.39 -6.59
C ALA A 201 -9.18 28.15 -5.40
N ARG A 202 -7.88 27.99 -5.63
CA ARG A 202 -6.88 27.53 -4.65
C ARG A 202 -7.31 26.25 -3.96
N ARG A 203 -7.68 25.24 -4.75
CA ARG A 203 -8.08 23.91 -4.26
C ARG A 203 -7.12 22.83 -4.73
N VAL A 204 -6.88 21.86 -3.87
CA VAL A 204 -6.15 20.63 -4.18
C VAL A 204 -6.97 19.45 -3.73
N GLY A 205 -7.16 18.49 -4.62
CA GLY A 205 -7.64 17.16 -4.29
C GLY A 205 -6.57 16.14 -4.63
N TRP A 206 -6.33 15.16 -3.77
CA TRP A 206 -5.30 14.16 -4.01
C TRP A 206 -5.69 12.79 -3.46
N TRP A 207 -5.12 11.74 -4.04
CA TRP A 207 -5.41 10.35 -3.72
C TRP A 207 -4.18 9.48 -3.94
N LEU A 208 -4.16 8.32 -3.29
CA LEU A 208 -3.20 7.25 -3.52
C LEU A 208 -3.83 5.91 -3.15
N THR A 209 -3.43 4.84 -3.81
CA THR A 209 -3.85 3.48 -3.50
C THR A 209 -2.94 2.81 -2.46
N GLY A 210 -1.67 3.21 -2.41
CA GLY A 210 -0.68 2.76 -1.43
C GLY A 210 -0.69 3.53 -0.12
N ALA A 211 0.51 3.82 0.39
CA ALA A 211 0.72 4.60 1.60
C ALA A 211 1.91 5.54 1.43
N VAL A 212 1.81 6.73 2.01
CA VAL A 212 2.88 7.72 2.06
C VAL A 212 3.01 8.20 3.51
N ALA A 213 4.24 8.28 4.00
CA ALA A 213 4.48 8.75 5.35
C ALA A 213 3.86 10.14 5.56
N GLN A 214 3.17 10.32 6.68
CA GLN A 214 2.61 11.61 7.10
C GLN A 214 1.61 12.23 6.10
N ALA A 215 0.87 11.41 5.35
CA ALA A 215 -0.29 11.81 4.54
C ALA A 215 -1.23 12.80 5.27
N GLY A 216 -1.49 12.59 6.57
CA GLY A 216 -2.33 13.47 7.39
C GLY A 216 -1.81 14.91 7.56
N GLY A 217 -0.51 15.14 7.35
CA GLY A 217 0.14 16.45 7.48
C GLY A 217 0.18 17.28 6.19
N MET A 218 -0.29 16.74 5.05
CA MET A 218 -0.09 17.36 3.74
C MET A 218 -0.79 18.71 3.58
N SER A 219 -1.90 18.94 4.27
CA SER A 219 -2.63 20.23 4.20
C SER A 219 -1.79 21.42 4.69
N ALA A 220 -0.90 21.21 5.66
CA ALA A 220 -0.03 22.26 6.20
C ALA A 220 0.99 22.78 5.18
N ARG A 221 1.28 22.01 4.13
CA ARG A 221 2.22 22.36 3.05
C ARG A 221 1.60 23.28 1.99
N TRP A 222 0.30 23.57 2.10
CA TRP A 222 -0.47 24.32 1.12
C TRP A 222 -1.10 25.60 1.73
N PRO A 223 -0.28 26.60 2.10
CA PRO A 223 -0.77 27.80 2.78
C PRO A 223 -1.78 28.57 1.93
N GLY A 224 -2.98 28.78 2.48
CA GLY A 224 -4.08 29.50 1.84
C GLY A 224 -4.79 28.72 0.72
N TRP A 225 -4.58 27.41 0.63
CA TRP A 225 -5.36 26.52 -0.24
C TRP A 225 -6.29 25.64 0.59
N THR A 226 -7.38 25.18 -0.02
CA THR A 226 -8.16 24.07 0.52
C THR A 226 -7.61 22.76 -0.01
N VAL A 227 -7.17 21.88 0.89
CA VAL A 227 -6.63 20.56 0.55
C VAL A 227 -7.60 19.48 1.00
N GLU A 228 -8.00 18.62 0.06
CA GLU A 228 -8.86 17.48 0.32
C GLU A 228 -8.12 16.18 0.00
N PHE A 229 -8.09 15.26 0.97
CA PHE A 229 -7.57 13.92 0.76
C PHE A 229 -8.71 12.97 0.39
N TRP A 230 -8.66 12.46 -0.83
CA TRP A 230 -9.67 11.56 -1.38
C TRP A 230 -9.41 10.08 -1.08
N ALA A 231 -8.38 9.74 -0.31
CA ALA A 231 -8.00 8.36 -0.01
C ALA A 231 -7.71 7.58 -1.30
N ASP A 232 -8.33 6.42 -1.52
CA ASP A 232 -8.25 5.64 -2.76
C ASP A 232 -9.38 5.96 -3.77
N ARG A 233 -10.13 7.05 -3.56
CA ARG A 233 -11.22 7.47 -4.45
C ARG A 233 -10.73 8.25 -5.66
N TRP A 234 -9.96 7.59 -6.53
CA TRP A 234 -9.49 8.15 -7.81
C TRP A 234 -10.64 8.67 -8.70
N SER A 235 -11.87 8.19 -8.52
CA SER A 235 -13.06 8.70 -9.21
C SER A 235 -13.35 10.18 -8.93
N GLU A 236 -12.92 10.70 -7.77
CA GLU A 236 -12.99 12.14 -7.45
C GLU A 236 -12.08 12.94 -8.39
N HIS A 237 -10.88 12.43 -8.69
CA HIS A 237 -9.96 13.03 -9.65
C HIS A 237 -10.54 13.01 -11.07
N ALA A 238 -11.10 11.88 -11.50
CA ALA A 238 -11.73 11.77 -12.81
C ALA A 238 -12.92 12.74 -12.94
N ARG A 239 -13.68 12.97 -11.86
CA ARG A 239 -14.78 13.96 -11.86
C ARG A 239 -14.29 15.39 -11.90
N ALA A 240 -13.18 15.69 -11.24
CA ALA A 240 -12.58 17.02 -11.23
C ALA A 240 -11.94 17.39 -12.59
N ALA A 241 -11.44 16.39 -13.34
CA ALA A 241 -10.76 16.58 -14.62
C ALA A 241 -11.18 15.55 -15.69
N PRO A 242 -12.46 15.49 -16.10
CA PRO A 242 -13.00 14.39 -16.92
C PRO A 242 -12.40 14.30 -18.33
N ALA A 243 -11.92 15.42 -18.87
CA ALA A 243 -11.24 15.46 -20.17
C ALA A 243 -9.75 15.10 -20.08
N ARG A 244 -9.18 14.97 -18.88
CA ARG A 244 -7.74 14.81 -18.64
C ARG A 244 -7.38 13.53 -17.90
N PHE A 245 -8.27 13.00 -17.07
CA PHE A 245 -8.06 11.73 -16.39
C PHE A 245 -9.30 10.85 -16.49
N ALA A 246 -9.18 9.79 -17.28
CA ALA A 246 -10.27 8.85 -17.59
C ALA A 246 -9.73 7.41 -17.60
N PRO A 247 -9.32 6.88 -16.43
CA PRO A 247 -8.75 5.54 -16.33
C PRO A 247 -9.81 4.47 -16.68
N PRO A 248 -9.39 3.24 -17.05
CA PRO A 248 -10.32 2.20 -17.47
C PRO A 248 -11.18 1.72 -16.29
N ALA A 249 -12.41 1.33 -16.57
CA ALA A 249 -13.24 0.65 -15.59
C ALA A 249 -12.62 -0.72 -15.25
N ALA A 250 -12.54 -1.04 -13.95
CA ALA A 250 -12.07 -2.35 -13.51
C ALA A 250 -13.14 -3.42 -13.79
N ASP A 251 -12.73 -4.54 -14.39
CA ASP A 251 -13.54 -5.75 -14.41
C ASP A 251 -13.51 -6.39 -13.01
N ARG A 252 -14.60 -6.19 -12.26
CA ARG A 252 -14.71 -6.67 -10.88
C ARG A 252 -14.55 -8.19 -10.77
N THR A 253 -15.10 -8.96 -11.70
CA THR A 253 -15.06 -10.42 -11.64
C THR A 253 -13.66 -10.90 -11.93
N ALA A 254 -13.05 -10.41 -13.01
CA ALA A 254 -11.67 -10.76 -13.35
C ALA A 254 -10.68 -10.34 -12.24
N ALA A 255 -10.88 -9.17 -11.62
CA ALA A 255 -10.06 -8.72 -10.50
C ALA A 255 -10.21 -9.60 -9.25
N LEU A 256 -11.43 -10.06 -8.93
CA LEU A 256 -11.65 -11.00 -7.83
C LEU A 256 -10.97 -12.35 -8.08
N ASP A 257 -11.06 -12.86 -9.30
CA ASP A 257 -10.43 -14.12 -9.70
C ASP A 257 -8.90 -14.02 -9.65
N ALA A 258 -8.32 -12.93 -10.18
CA ALA A 258 -6.88 -12.73 -10.19
C ALA A 258 -6.30 -12.62 -8.76
N VAL A 259 -6.92 -11.83 -7.88
CA VAL A 259 -6.46 -11.72 -6.48
C VAL A 259 -6.60 -13.07 -5.75
N ARG A 260 -7.68 -13.83 -6.00
CA ARG A 260 -7.84 -15.18 -5.46
C ARG A 260 -6.70 -16.07 -5.91
N ASP A 261 -6.44 -16.13 -7.21
CA ASP A 261 -5.48 -17.08 -7.80
C ASP A 261 -4.07 -16.82 -7.30
N GLU A 262 -3.65 -15.56 -7.22
CA GLU A 262 -2.36 -15.21 -6.64
C GLU A 262 -2.28 -15.53 -5.15
N ALA A 263 -3.34 -15.28 -4.39
CA ALA A 263 -3.39 -15.68 -2.99
C ALA A 263 -3.32 -17.21 -2.82
N LEU A 264 -3.98 -17.98 -3.68
CA LEU A 264 -3.90 -19.44 -3.67
C LEU A 264 -2.51 -19.93 -4.03
N GLN A 265 -1.87 -19.32 -5.04
CA GLN A 265 -0.51 -19.61 -5.43
C GLN A 265 0.48 -19.30 -4.30
N ARG A 266 0.32 -18.16 -3.63
CA ARG A 266 1.09 -17.75 -2.45
C ARG A 266 1.01 -18.78 -1.31
N TRP A 267 -0.13 -19.44 -1.17
CA TRP A 267 -0.39 -20.48 -0.17
C TRP A 267 -0.41 -21.90 -0.76
N ALA A 268 0.15 -22.14 -1.95
CA ALA A 268 0.08 -23.44 -2.62
C ALA A 268 0.92 -24.51 -1.90
N GLU A 269 2.11 -24.15 -1.45
CA GLU A 269 3.07 -25.08 -0.87
C GLU A 269 3.47 -24.72 0.57
N PRO A 270 3.83 -25.72 1.39
CA PRO A 270 4.55 -25.48 2.63
C PRO A 270 5.84 -24.69 2.34
N ARG A 271 6.10 -23.66 3.15
CA ARG A 271 7.32 -22.87 3.05
C ARG A 271 8.28 -23.30 4.14
N ALA A 272 9.45 -23.81 3.77
CA ALA A 272 10.49 -24.14 4.73
C ALA A 272 11.08 -22.87 5.37
N ASP A 273 11.65 -23.00 6.57
CA ASP A 273 12.40 -21.92 7.19
C ASP A 273 13.68 -21.64 6.38
N HIS A 274 13.62 -20.60 5.56
CA HIS A 274 14.72 -20.22 4.67
C HIS A 274 15.97 -19.82 5.47
N ARG A 275 15.80 -19.24 6.66
CA ARG A 275 16.92 -18.90 7.53
C ARG A 275 17.60 -20.17 8.05
N ALA A 276 16.82 -21.14 8.52
CA ALA A 276 17.36 -22.42 8.99
C ALA A 276 18.12 -23.14 7.86
N ARG A 277 17.59 -23.12 6.63
CA ARG A 277 18.26 -23.67 5.45
C ARG A 277 19.57 -22.95 5.14
N LEU A 278 19.59 -21.62 5.12
CA LEU A 278 20.81 -20.84 4.90
C LEU A 278 21.83 -21.07 6.02
N ALA A 279 21.39 -21.16 7.27
CA ALA A 279 22.26 -21.41 8.43
C ALA A 279 22.93 -22.77 8.36
N ALA A 280 22.21 -23.79 7.89
CA ALA A 280 22.78 -25.10 7.63
C ALA A 280 23.77 -25.08 6.45
N ALA A 281 23.47 -24.32 5.39
CA ALA A 281 24.30 -24.27 4.18
C ALA A 281 25.56 -23.40 4.32
N LEU A 282 25.55 -22.40 5.19
CA LEU A 282 26.63 -21.41 5.34
C LEU A 282 27.11 -21.34 6.81
N PRO A 283 27.72 -22.41 7.35
CA PRO A 283 28.17 -22.42 8.73
C PRO A 283 29.20 -21.32 9.00
N GLY A 284 29.06 -20.61 10.12
CA GLY A 284 29.96 -19.51 10.53
C GLY A 284 29.73 -18.18 9.83
N ARG A 285 28.79 -18.07 8.87
CA ARG A 285 28.38 -16.79 8.29
C ARG A 285 27.27 -16.15 9.13
N PHE A 286 27.36 -14.84 9.31
CA PHE A 286 26.24 -14.07 9.83
C PHE A 286 25.13 -14.05 8.79
N ILE A 287 23.98 -14.63 9.14
CA ILE A 287 22.78 -14.59 8.34
C ILE A 287 21.86 -13.57 8.99
N GLY A 288 21.41 -12.60 8.20
CA GLY A 288 20.48 -11.57 8.65
C GLY A 288 19.22 -12.15 9.31
N GLY A 289 18.54 -11.31 10.08
CA GLY A 289 17.23 -11.64 10.63
C GLY A 289 16.10 -11.42 9.62
N GLY A 290 14.85 -11.61 10.08
CA GLY A 290 13.68 -11.12 9.34
C GLY A 290 13.31 -11.93 8.10
N PHE A 291 13.52 -13.25 8.12
CA PHE A 291 12.89 -14.16 7.16
C PHE A 291 11.46 -14.47 7.60
N ALA A 292 10.59 -14.76 6.63
CA ALA A 292 9.25 -15.27 6.93
C ALA A 292 9.32 -16.61 7.66
N PRO A 293 8.45 -16.84 8.67
CA PRO A 293 8.40 -18.11 9.37
C PRO A 293 7.90 -19.23 8.45
N ALA A 294 8.22 -20.47 8.82
CA ALA A 294 7.76 -21.63 8.07
C ALA A 294 6.23 -21.69 7.99
N VAL A 295 5.73 -22.16 6.85
CA VAL A 295 4.32 -22.46 6.63
C VAL A 295 4.16 -23.97 6.55
N THR A 296 3.40 -24.55 7.48
CA THR A 296 3.07 -25.98 7.47
C THR A 296 2.01 -26.28 6.43
N GLU A 297 1.95 -27.54 5.99
CA GLU A 297 0.88 -28.01 5.09
C GLU A 297 -0.52 -27.73 5.64
N GLN A 298 -0.72 -27.98 6.94
CA GLN A 298 -1.99 -27.68 7.60
C GLN A 298 -2.34 -26.19 7.55
N ARG A 299 -1.35 -25.31 7.75
CA ARG A 299 -1.56 -23.85 7.68
C ARG A 299 -1.89 -23.42 6.26
N ALA A 300 -1.15 -23.91 5.27
CA ALA A 300 -1.42 -23.65 3.85
C ALA A 300 -2.82 -24.11 3.44
N ALA A 301 -3.24 -25.31 3.83
CA ALA A 301 -4.59 -25.82 3.54
C ALA A 301 -5.69 -24.95 4.18
N ARG A 302 -5.50 -24.50 5.43
CA ARG A 302 -6.43 -23.59 6.10
C ARG A 302 -6.51 -22.24 5.41
N ALA A 303 -5.36 -21.69 4.97
CA ALA A 303 -5.28 -20.44 4.24
C ALA A 303 -6.09 -20.51 2.93
N ARG A 304 -5.82 -21.53 2.09
CA ARG A 304 -6.55 -21.74 0.84
C ARG A 304 -8.04 -21.87 1.06
N ALA A 305 -8.45 -22.64 2.07
CA ALA A 305 -9.87 -22.78 2.40
C ALA A 305 -10.52 -21.46 2.82
N ALA A 306 -9.80 -20.57 3.51
CA ALA A 306 -10.31 -19.24 3.89
C ALA A 306 -10.46 -18.32 2.68
N ILE A 307 -9.43 -18.26 1.82
CA ILE A 307 -9.43 -17.48 0.57
C ILE A 307 -10.60 -17.91 -0.33
N GLU A 308 -10.77 -19.21 -0.52
CA GLU A 308 -11.87 -19.80 -1.29
C GLU A 308 -13.26 -19.45 -0.75
N ARG A 309 -13.43 -19.44 0.58
CA ARG A 309 -14.71 -19.01 1.18
C ARG A 309 -14.98 -17.53 0.95
N ALA A 310 -13.97 -16.69 1.14
CA ALA A 310 -14.08 -15.24 0.92
C ALA A 310 -14.41 -14.93 -0.54
N HIS A 311 -13.76 -15.60 -1.49
CA HIS A 311 -14.04 -15.45 -2.92
C HIS A 311 -15.46 -15.85 -3.29
N ARG A 312 -15.93 -17.05 -2.88
CA ARG A 312 -17.31 -17.48 -3.13
C ARG A 312 -18.36 -16.50 -2.58
N ALA A 313 -18.12 -15.96 -1.39
CA ALA A 313 -18.99 -14.94 -0.81
C ALA A 313 -18.93 -13.61 -1.60
N ALA A 314 -17.77 -13.23 -2.13
CA ALA A 314 -17.61 -12.01 -2.92
C ALA A 314 -18.30 -12.06 -4.29
N THR A 315 -18.39 -13.26 -4.89
CA THR A 315 -19.01 -13.49 -6.20
C THR A 315 -20.53 -13.72 -6.12
N ALA A 316 -21.06 -14.02 -4.93
CA ALA A 316 -22.50 -14.24 -4.72
C ALA A 316 -23.30 -12.93 -4.53
N ASP A 317 -22.60 -11.81 -4.28
CA ASP A 317 -23.14 -10.46 -4.03
C ASP A 317 -22.98 -9.52 -5.23
#